data_AF-A0AAE9AI26-F1
#
_entry.id   AF-A0AAE9AI26-F1
#
_cell.length_a   1.000
_cell.length_b   1.000
_cell.length_c   1.000
_cell.angle_alpha   90.00
_cell.angle_beta   90.00
_cell.angle_gamma   90.00
#
_symmetry.space_group_name_H-M   'P 1'
#
loop_
_entity.id
_entity.type
_entity.pdbx_description
1 polymer ?
#
loop_
_entity_poly.entity_id
_entity_poly.type
_entity_poly.pdbx_seq_one_letter_code
_entity_poly.pdbx_strand_id
1 'polypeptide(L)'
;MFSVLLFLTNLIVLSTADGYTCAGYLINPPEDLTYYFPEDWREDMVPAKYAGSQTCNWQINVLEGYYATVTFYKNTDMESGITCTYPNGQEQYIEDKEHNPYIFTYPQFQVNLHVSDKQGEFSFKVVWSKYPATCKMNMELTDAGALSAVPNECVNTYTSPNKVMLIGFTLKDDLDVLLRQSAVFEGDSVNGEYLGNLYYARYRQIVSPSNKLTVYTWWLNQNINYTLFMGMDTRAVGDVQQITGLNCPSDPINKCYITLNSNYNISAIATIGRQPDFLEPIMQFPSESTLKIYEEQINDNHLVAKIDKSNYQTRFPMAVKNSLKIYHLDKGRVSIPLTNSENEAKYDTVYDGRYVNVHSFDYGRTSYQQDTSQTFQTQPNKKLYFQFNVKYFDINGNTTLDIKVSRDGKLVYSDTFSQTNLPPANTLKVFGDQMAINYQTYGNYTMGFEVDLLTTKNDIPTTGSTTPGGITRGTTQRYETSTKSGTTQFTFVSVLLIIISSVL
;
A
#
# COMPACT_ATOMS: atom_id res chain seq x y z
N MET A 1 91.64 3.66 11.85
CA MET A 1 91.29 2.57 12.80
C MET A 1 90.11 3.05 13.65
N PHE A 2 88.98 2.35 13.50
CA PHE A 2 87.87 2.11 14.45
C PHE A 2 87.49 3.14 15.52
N SER A 3 86.22 3.61 15.46
CA SER A 3 85.10 3.14 16.32
C SER A 3 83.99 4.21 16.34
N VAL A 4 82.96 4.12 15.50
CA VAL A 4 81.61 3.60 15.82
C VAL A 4 81.03 4.16 17.14
N LEU A 5 80.13 5.12 17.02
CA LEU A 5 78.95 5.22 17.89
C LEU A 5 77.74 5.60 17.02
N LEU A 6 76.94 4.57 16.70
CA LEU A 6 75.62 4.68 16.10
C LEU A 6 74.63 5.16 17.16
N PHE A 7 74.04 6.33 16.97
CA PHE A 7 72.75 6.69 17.56
C PHE A 7 71.71 6.70 16.44
N LEU A 8 71.10 5.53 16.19
CA LEU A 8 69.79 5.48 15.53
C LEU A 8 68.78 6.08 16.50
N THR A 9 68.41 7.34 16.28
CA THR A 9 67.14 7.86 16.78
C THR A 9 66.09 7.51 15.75
N ASN A 10 65.30 6.48 16.07
CA ASN A 10 64.01 6.22 15.44
C ASN A 10 63.14 7.47 15.61
N LEU A 11 63.02 8.30 14.57
CA LEU A 11 61.87 9.19 14.45
C LEU A 11 60.69 8.31 14.02
N ILE A 12 60.05 7.67 14.99
CA ILE A 12 58.68 7.21 14.82
C ILE A 12 57.86 8.48 14.73
N VAL A 13 57.51 8.89 13.52
CA VAL A 13 56.36 9.77 13.31
C VAL A 13 55.16 8.93 13.73
N LEU A 14 54.79 9.04 15.00
CA LEU A 14 53.44 8.74 15.45
C LEU A 14 52.55 9.78 14.77
N SER A 15 52.09 9.49 13.55
CA SER A 15 50.93 10.17 13.01
C SER A 15 49.76 9.79 13.91
N THR A 16 49.36 10.69 14.80
CA THR A 16 48.02 10.62 15.38
C THR A 16 47.07 10.68 14.18
N ALA A 17 46.46 9.55 13.88
CA ALA A 17 45.52 9.40 12.78
C ALA A 17 44.23 10.10 13.19
N ASP A 18 44.24 11.43 13.19
CA ASP A 18 43.13 12.24 13.73
C ASP A 18 41.89 12.26 12.81
N GLY A 19 41.87 11.48 11.73
CA GLY A 19 40.81 11.49 10.72
C GLY A 19 40.83 12.77 9.88
N TYR A 20 40.01 12.85 8.83
CA TYR A 20 39.87 14.07 8.04
C TYR A 20 39.09 15.13 8.82
N THR A 21 39.42 16.39 8.57
CA THR A 21 38.60 17.55 8.92
C THR A 21 37.92 18.09 7.67
N CYS A 22 36.66 18.47 7.76
CA CYS A 22 35.90 19.04 6.65
C CYS A 22 35.30 20.40 6.99
N ALA A 23 34.88 21.12 5.93
CA ALA A 23 34.20 22.41 6.01
C ALA A 23 32.91 22.37 5.17
N GLY A 24 32.39 23.54 4.81
CA GLY A 24 31.33 23.67 3.80
C GLY A 24 31.89 23.50 2.39
N TYR A 25 31.32 22.61 1.58
CA TYR A 25 31.68 22.41 0.18
C TYR A 25 30.49 22.68 -0.72
N LEU A 26 30.73 23.38 -1.84
CA LEU A 26 29.81 23.41 -2.97
C LEU A 26 30.39 22.51 -4.07
N ILE A 27 29.68 21.43 -4.39
CA ILE A 27 30.11 20.42 -5.35
C ILE A 27 29.24 20.54 -6.59
N ASN A 28 29.90 20.78 -7.72
CA ASN A 28 29.30 20.62 -9.04
C ASN A 28 29.63 19.23 -9.58
N PRO A 29 28.77 18.65 -10.43
CA PRO A 29 29.08 17.41 -11.13
C PRO A 29 30.41 17.54 -11.89
N PRO A 30 31.36 16.60 -11.70
CA PRO A 30 32.59 16.56 -12.48
C PRO A 30 32.34 16.07 -13.92
N GLU A 31 33.35 16.18 -14.78
CA GLU A 31 33.22 15.80 -16.21
C GLU A 31 32.87 14.31 -16.41
N ASP A 32 33.39 13.43 -15.55
CA ASP A 32 33.12 11.99 -15.55
C ASP A 32 31.83 11.60 -14.79
N LEU A 33 31.09 12.60 -14.28
CA LEU A 33 29.83 12.45 -13.56
C LEU A 33 29.90 11.53 -12.34
N THR A 34 31.09 11.36 -11.75
CA THR A 34 31.30 10.55 -10.55
C THR A 34 32.13 11.31 -9.53
N TYR A 35 31.64 11.42 -8.30
CA TYR A 35 32.34 12.08 -7.21
C TYR A 35 32.49 11.14 -6.02
N TYR A 36 33.69 11.11 -5.44
CA TYR A 36 34.01 10.37 -4.22
C TYR A 36 34.38 11.35 -3.13
N PHE A 37 33.89 11.10 -1.92
CA PHE A 37 34.35 11.81 -0.73
C PHE A 37 34.77 10.82 0.36
N PRO A 38 35.97 10.98 0.94
CA PRO A 38 37.09 11.80 0.42
C PRO A 38 37.54 11.39 -1.00
N GLU A 39 38.27 12.27 -1.70
CA GLU A 39 38.64 12.07 -3.11
C GLU A 39 39.51 10.83 -3.36
N ASP A 40 40.29 10.41 -2.36
CA ASP A 40 41.15 9.24 -2.38
C ASP A 40 40.47 7.94 -1.90
N TRP A 41 39.23 8.03 -1.39
CA TRP A 41 38.47 6.87 -0.92
C TRP A 41 37.72 6.17 -2.06
N ARG A 42 37.64 4.83 -2.02
CA ARG A 42 36.91 3.98 -2.98
C ARG A 42 36.08 2.91 -2.27
N GLU A 43 35.11 2.35 -2.98
CA GLU A 43 34.06 1.45 -2.44
C GLU A 43 34.61 0.14 -1.85
N ASP A 44 35.80 -0.27 -2.25
CA ASP A 44 36.53 -1.46 -1.75
C ASP A 44 37.40 -1.16 -0.51
N MET A 45 37.44 0.10 -0.07
CA MET A 45 38.20 0.56 1.09
C MET A 45 37.30 0.74 2.31
N VAL A 46 37.87 0.58 3.51
CA VAL A 46 37.21 0.98 4.76
C VAL A 46 36.84 2.47 4.66
N PRO A 47 35.65 2.91 5.11
CA PRO A 47 35.26 4.31 5.01
C PRO A 47 36.25 5.21 5.76
N ALA A 48 36.46 6.40 5.24
CA ALA A 48 37.49 7.29 5.76
C ALA A 48 37.14 7.76 7.17
N LYS A 49 38.12 7.76 8.06
CA LYS A 49 37.96 8.25 9.42
C LYS A 49 37.82 9.77 9.44
N TYR A 50 36.88 10.29 10.21
CA TYR A 50 36.72 11.73 10.46
C TYR A 50 37.19 12.09 11.88
N ALA A 51 37.69 13.32 12.05
CA ALA A 51 38.03 13.90 13.34
C ALA A 51 36.79 14.18 14.21
N GLY A 52 36.92 14.14 15.53
CA GLY A 52 35.87 14.61 16.42
C GLY A 52 35.70 16.14 16.38
N SER A 53 34.59 16.63 16.92
CA SER A 53 34.23 18.03 17.14
C SER A 53 34.17 18.86 15.86
N GLN A 54 33.51 18.32 14.82
CA GLN A 54 33.37 19.02 13.55
C GLN A 54 31.94 19.04 13.00
N THR A 55 31.67 20.06 12.20
CA THR A 55 30.43 20.21 11.43
C THR A 55 30.78 20.47 9.98
N CYS A 56 30.24 19.64 9.09
CA CYS A 56 30.51 19.69 7.67
C CYS A 56 29.21 19.69 6.89
N ASN A 57 29.21 20.39 5.76
CA ASN A 57 28.05 20.53 4.90
C ASN A 57 28.52 20.43 3.45
N TRP A 58 28.06 19.42 2.73
CA TRP A 58 28.30 19.28 1.30
C TRP A 58 27.01 19.66 0.57
N GLN A 59 27.02 20.80 -0.12
CA GLN A 59 25.95 21.24 -1.02
C GLN A 59 26.26 20.72 -2.42
N ILE A 60 25.46 19.78 -2.92
CA ILE A 60 25.77 19.03 -4.13
C ILE A 60 24.72 19.34 -5.19
N ASN A 61 25.17 20.00 -6.27
CA ASN A 61 24.30 20.39 -7.37
C ASN A 61 23.94 19.20 -8.25
N VAL A 62 22.71 19.18 -8.76
CA VAL A 62 22.20 18.21 -9.74
C VAL A 62 21.82 18.99 -10.99
N LEU A 63 22.24 18.52 -12.17
CA LEU A 63 21.93 19.18 -13.44
C LEU A 63 20.46 18.99 -13.80
N GLU A 64 19.88 19.95 -14.53
CA GLU A 64 18.56 19.78 -15.12
C GLU A 64 18.55 18.57 -16.07
N GLY A 65 17.53 17.72 -15.99
CA GLY A 65 17.46 16.46 -16.75
C GLY A 65 18.34 15.33 -16.20
N TYR A 66 18.96 15.51 -15.03
CA TYR A 66 19.73 14.48 -14.32
C TYR A 66 19.15 14.22 -12.92
N TYR A 67 19.53 13.07 -12.36
CA TYR A 67 19.41 12.74 -10.95
C TYR A 67 20.78 12.31 -10.42
N ALA A 68 20.98 12.39 -9.11
CA ALA A 68 22.18 11.94 -8.42
C ALA A 68 21.85 10.70 -7.58
N THR A 69 22.54 9.60 -7.85
CA THR A 69 22.55 8.40 -7.02
C THR A 69 23.68 8.51 -6.01
N VAL A 70 23.38 8.40 -4.73
CA VAL A 70 24.36 8.54 -3.65
C VAL A 70 24.39 7.32 -2.78
N THR A 71 25.56 6.70 -2.63
CA THR A 71 25.77 5.59 -1.71
C THR A 71 26.61 6.09 -0.54
N PHE A 72 26.06 5.95 0.67
CA PHE A 72 26.75 6.31 1.90
C PHE A 72 27.44 5.10 2.52
N TYR A 73 28.59 5.36 3.12
CA TYR A 73 29.41 4.38 3.81
C TYR A 73 29.71 4.93 5.20
N LYS A 74 28.89 4.51 6.17
CA LYS A 74 28.87 5.07 7.53
C LYS A 74 29.07 3.98 8.57
N ASN A 75 29.98 4.25 9.51
CA ASN A 75 30.23 3.41 10.67
C ASN A 75 30.64 4.32 11.85
N THR A 76 29.69 4.59 12.74
CA THR A 76 29.81 5.61 13.80
C THR A 76 29.15 5.16 15.09
N ASP A 77 29.60 5.66 16.24
CA ASP A 77 28.85 5.47 17.49
C ASP A 77 27.53 6.28 17.46
N MET A 78 26.49 5.81 18.16
CA MET A 78 25.09 6.32 18.13
C MET A 78 24.90 7.83 18.35
N GLU A 79 25.93 8.55 18.83
CA GLU A 79 25.89 10.00 19.10
C GLU A 79 26.22 10.87 17.86
N SER A 80 26.55 10.26 16.71
CA SER A 80 26.91 11.00 15.48
C SER A 80 25.69 11.30 14.60
N GLY A 81 25.35 12.58 14.45
CA GLY A 81 24.25 13.07 13.62
C GLY A 81 24.70 13.33 12.18
N ILE A 82 24.66 12.30 11.33
CA ILE A 82 24.91 12.44 9.89
C ILE A 82 23.57 12.30 9.15
N THR A 83 23.24 13.33 8.38
CA THR A 83 21.96 13.45 7.66
C THR A 83 22.17 13.84 6.20
N CYS A 84 21.14 13.62 5.39
CA CYS A 84 21.03 14.22 4.07
C CYS A 84 19.75 15.06 3.99
N THR A 85 19.77 16.12 3.17
CA THR A 85 18.63 17.01 2.94
C THR A 85 18.25 16.98 1.48
N TYR A 86 17.02 16.58 1.19
CA TYR A 86 16.43 16.58 -0.15
C TYR A 86 16.16 18.01 -0.67
N PRO A 87 15.93 18.19 -1.98
CA PRO A 87 15.70 19.51 -2.57
C PRO A 87 14.52 20.30 -1.96
N ASN A 88 13.52 19.60 -1.41
CA ASN A 88 12.38 20.21 -0.70
C ASN A 88 12.68 20.58 0.77
N GLY A 89 13.93 20.45 1.21
CA GLY A 89 14.34 20.70 2.58
C GLY A 89 14.06 19.55 3.56
N GLN A 90 13.50 18.43 3.11
CA GLN A 90 13.27 17.29 3.97
C GLN A 90 14.61 16.65 4.37
N GLU A 91 14.86 16.52 5.67
CA GLU A 91 16.04 15.88 6.22
C GLU A 91 15.80 14.40 6.53
N GLN A 92 16.83 13.58 6.34
CA GLN A 92 16.82 12.17 6.66
C GLN A 92 18.15 11.73 7.28
N TYR A 93 18.08 10.94 8.35
CA TYR A 93 19.25 10.29 8.93
C TYR A 93 19.83 9.24 8.00
N ILE A 94 21.17 9.21 7.92
CA ILE A 94 21.90 8.16 7.21
C ILE A 94 22.18 7.04 8.21
N GLU A 95 21.66 5.86 7.90
CA GLU A 95 21.78 4.66 8.74
C GLU A 95 23.18 4.03 8.60
N ASP A 96 23.66 3.46 9.69
CA ASP A 96 24.95 2.77 9.71
C ASP A 96 24.88 1.45 8.94
N LYS A 97 25.92 1.17 8.16
CA LYS A 97 26.06 -0.08 7.37
C LYS A 97 24.89 -0.33 6.40
N GLU A 98 24.23 0.74 5.98
CA GLU A 98 23.11 0.74 5.03
C GLU A 98 23.61 1.27 3.69
N HIS A 99 23.69 0.41 2.68
CA HIS A 99 24.28 0.75 1.38
C HIS A 99 23.26 0.87 0.25
N ASN A 100 21.94 0.86 0.54
CA ASN A 100 20.97 1.17 -0.51
C ASN A 100 21.12 2.64 -0.91
N PRO A 101 21.16 2.93 -2.21
CA PRO A 101 21.44 4.28 -2.66
C PRO A 101 20.30 5.23 -2.34
N TYR A 102 20.63 6.50 -2.19
CA TYR A 102 19.69 7.61 -2.12
C TYR A 102 19.62 8.24 -3.50
N ILE A 103 18.44 8.67 -3.92
CA ILE A 103 18.27 9.40 -5.18
C ILE A 103 17.87 10.84 -4.87
N PHE A 104 18.65 11.77 -5.39
CA PHE A 104 18.41 13.21 -5.29
C PHE A 104 18.18 13.80 -6.67
N THR A 105 17.34 14.84 -6.73
CA THR A 105 16.92 15.46 -7.98
C THR A 105 17.37 16.92 -8.04
N TYR A 106 17.16 17.55 -9.21
CA TYR A 106 17.39 18.99 -9.40
C TYR A 106 16.65 19.84 -8.33
N PRO A 107 17.23 20.97 -7.86
CA PRO A 107 18.53 21.54 -8.25
C PRO A 107 19.72 21.10 -7.39
N GLN A 108 19.50 20.73 -6.13
CA GLN A 108 20.57 20.53 -5.16
C GLN A 108 20.09 19.69 -3.99
N PHE A 109 20.99 18.90 -3.41
CA PHE A 109 20.79 18.26 -2.10
C PHE A 109 21.97 18.56 -1.18
N GLN A 110 21.81 18.23 0.10
CA GLN A 110 22.87 18.43 1.09
C GLN A 110 23.21 17.14 1.83
N VAL A 111 24.47 17.01 2.22
CA VAL A 111 24.93 16.01 3.20
C VAL A 111 25.48 16.80 4.39
N ASN A 112 25.01 16.50 5.59
CA ASN A 112 25.43 17.15 6.81
C ASN A 112 26.10 16.13 7.72
N LEU A 113 27.27 16.47 8.23
CA LEU A 113 27.93 15.73 9.28
C LEU A 113 28.03 16.65 10.48
N HIS A 114 27.44 16.24 11.60
CA HIS A 114 27.61 16.91 12.89
C HIS A 114 28.00 15.87 13.93
N VAL A 115 29.24 15.97 14.42
CA VAL A 115 29.82 14.97 15.32
C VAL A 115 30.43 15.65 16.56
N SER A 116 30.22 15.05 17.73
CA SER A 116 30.83 15.47 18.99
C SER A 116 32.32 15.12 19.00
N ASP A 117 32.97 15.13 20.17
CA ASP A 117 34.36 14.68 20.37
C ASP A 117 34.70 13.25 19.89
N LYS A 118 33.70 12.44 19.53
CA LYS A 118 33.89 11.08 19.01
C LYS A 118 34.26 11.06 17.53
N GLN A 119 35.25 10.24 17.20
CA GLN A 119 35.60 9.88 15.83
C GLN A 119 34.69 8.77 15.30
N GLY A 120 34.63 8.65 13.98
CA GLY A 120 33.94 7.58 13.28
C GLY A 120 34.38 7.53 11.82
N GLU A 121 33.66 6.78 11.01
CA GLU A 121 34.00 6.56 9.60
C GLU A 121 32.83 6.98 8.71
N PHE A 122 33.10 7.87 7.75
CA PHE A 122 32.09 8.36 6.82
C PHE A 122 32.71 8.69 5.47
N SER A 123 32.24 8.02 4.43
CA SER A 123 32.53 8.29 3.03
C SER A 123 31.25 8.20 2.20
N PHE A 124 31.25 8.79 1.01
CA PHE A 124 30.15 8.63 0.06
C PHE A 124 30.59 8.76 -1.38
N LYS A 125 29.78 8.17 -2.27
CA LYS A 125 29.92 8.26 -3.71
C LYS A 125 28.66 8.89 -4.29
N VAL A 126 28.83 9.84 -5.21
CA VAL A 126 27.75 10.45 -6.00
C VAL A 126 27.95 10.10 -7.47
N VAL A 127 26.90 9.63 -8.13
CA VAL A 127 26.88 9.38 -9.58
C VAL A 127 25.72 10.16 -10.18
N TRP A 128 26.01 11.04 -11.14
CA TRP A 128 24.98 11.77 -11.86
C TRP A 128 24.59 10.99 -13.12
N SER A 129 23.30 10.71 -13.25
CA SER A 129 22.73 9.99 -14.39
C SER A 129 21.65 10.82 -15.05
N LYS A 130 21.57 10.76 -16.38
CA LYS A 130 20.44 11.34 -17.11
C LYS A 130 19.19 10.53 -16.81
N TYR A 131 18.04 11.19 -16.72
CA TYR A 131 16.78 10.46 -16.85
C TYR A 131 16.77 9.74 -18.21
N PRO A 132 16.36 8.47 -18.28
CA PRO A 132 16.20 7.78 -19.56
C PRO A 132 15.13 8.50 -20.40
N ALA A 133 15.04 8.18 -21.69
CA ALA A 133 13.92 8.65 -22.51
C ALA A 133 12.61 8.07 -21.93
N THR A 134 11.92 8.85 -21.10
CA THR A 134 10.79 8.36 -20.30
C THR A 134 9.54 8.29 -21.16
N CYS A 135 9.00 7.08 -21.36
CA CYS A 135 7.59 6.92 -21.72
C CYS A 135 6.70 7.51 -20.61
N LYS A 136 5.48 7.96 -20.96
CA LYS A 136 4.55 8.60 -20.03
C LYS A 136 3.24 7.83 -19.97
N MET A 137 2.76 7.59 -18.75
CA MET A 137 1.43 7.09 -18.46
C MET A 137 0.61 8.19 -17.81
N ASN A 138 -0.53 8.52 -18.42
CA ASN A 138 -1.44 9.53 -17.90
C ASN A 138 -2.56 8.84 -17.10
N MET A 139 -2.73 9.28 -15.87
CA MET A 139 -3.66 8.74 -14.88
C MET A 139 -4.67 9.84 -14.54
N GLU A 140 -5.77 9.88 -15.27
CA GLU A 140 -6.82 10.90 -15.11
C GLU A 140 -7.76 10.51 -13.96
N LEU A 141 -7.72 11.29 -12.87
CA LEU A 141 -8.54 11.08 -11.68
C LEU A 141 -9.89 11.78 -11.82
N THR A 142 -10.89 11.23 -11.14
CA THR A 142 -12.17 11.90 -10.87
C THR A 142 -12.17 12.46 -9.45
N ASP A 143 -13.20 13.23 -9.09
CA ASP A 143 -13.40 13.76 -7.74
C ASP A 143 -13.91 12.72 -6.72
N ALA A 144 -14.06 11.46 -7.13
CA ALA A 144 -14.56 10.37 -6.28
C ALA A 144 -13.68 9.10 -6.30
N GLY A 145 -12.90 8.89 -7.36
CA GLY A 145 -12.15 7.66 -7.57
C GLY A 145 -10.67 7.74 -7.19
N ALA A 146 -10.03 6.58 -7.24
CA ALA A 146 -8.59 6.42 -7.07
C ALA A 146 -8.01 5.60 -8.23
N LEU A 147 -6.75 5.85 -8.56
CA LEU A 147 -6.02 5.04 -9.53
C LEU A 147 -4.68 4.62 -8.95
N SER A 148 -4.44 3.31 -8.91
CA SER A 148 -3.18 2.72 -8.45
C SER A 148 -2.22 2.43 -9.59
N ALA A 149 -0.95 2.29 -9.23
CA ALA A 149 0.08 1.85 -10.16
C ALA A 149 1.10 0.92 -9.47
N VAL A 150 1.65 0.04 -10.29
CA VAL A 150 2.82 -0.78 -10.00
C VAL A 150 4.06 -0.05 -10.52
N PRO A 151 5.25 -0.23 -9.91
CA PRO A 151 6.47 0.38 -10.41
C PRO A 151 6.76 -0.07 -11.84
N ASN A 152 7.25 0.85 -12.66
CA ASN A 152 7.57 0.62 -14.07
C ASN A 152 8.58 1.66 -14.56
N GLU A 153 9.04 1.51 -15.81
CA GLU A 153 10.05 2.39 -16.41
C GLU A 153 9.48 3.71 -16.95
N CYS A 154 8.15 3.84 -17.00
CA CYS A 154 7.49 5.07 -17.45
C CYS A 154 7.24 6.04 -16.29
N VAL A 155 7.14 7.32 -16.61
CA VAL A 155 6.65 8.33 -15.67
C VAL A 155 5.13 8.22 -15.54
N ASN A 156 4.64 8.13 -14.30
CA ASN A 156 3.22 8.05 -14.00
C ASN A 156 2.74 9.45 -13.62
N THR A 157 1.96 10.10 -14.47
CA THR A 157 1.44 11.43 -14.21
C THR A 157 -0.03 11.36 -13.86
N TYR A 158 -0.36 11.78 -12.64
CA TYR A 158 -1.73 11.94 -12.19
C TYR A 158 -2.22 13.35 -12.51
N THR A 159 -3.41 13.45 -13.07
CA THR A 159 -4.14 14.71 -13.26
C THR A 159 -5.45 14.61 -12.49
N SER A 160 -5.83 15.64 -11.74
CA SER A 160 -7.08 15.70 -11.00
C SER A 160 -7.87 16.97 -11.29
N PRO A 161 -9.20 17.00 -11.00
CA PRO A 161 -9.99 18.22 -11.02
C PRO A 161 -9.54 19.27 -9.99
N ASN A 162 -8.99 18.85 -8.84
CA ASN A 162 -8.53 19.75 -7.77
C ASN A 162 -7.02 19.63 -7.56
N LYS A 163 -6.61 18.82 -6.58
CA LYS A 163 -5.23 18.50 -6.24
C LYS A 163 -5.12 17.00 -6.13
N VAL A 164 -3.96 16.47 -6.52
CA VAL A 164 -3.66 15.06 -6.41
C VAL A 164 -3.11 14.80 -5.00
N MET A 165 -3.68 13.81 -4.34
CA MET A 165 -3.14 13.17 -3.15
C MET A 165 -2.53 11.83 -3.54
N LEU A 166 -1.21 11.69 -3.37
CA LEU A 166 -0.46 10.47 -3.59
C LEU A 166 -0.29 9.71 -2.27
N ILE A 167 -0.67 8.44 -2.29
CA ILE A 167 -0.60 7.51 -1.17
C ILE A 167 0.44 6.44 -1.50
N GLY A 168 1.47 6.30 -0.66
CA GLY A 168 2.47 5.25 -0.79
C GLY A 168 2.06 3.99 -0.02
N PHE A 169 2.45 2.82 -0.54
CA PHE A 169 2.22 1.51 0.08
C PHE A 169 3.51 0.95 0.65
N THR A 170 3.41 0.16 1.72
CA THR A 170 4.54 -0.63 2.25
C THR A 170 4.99 -1.69 1.24
N LEU A 171 6.22 -2.19 1.39
CA LEU A 171 6.63 -3.43 0.74
C LEU A 171 6.07 -4.64 1.50
N LYS A 172 5.95 -5.78 0.82
CA LYS A 172 5.48 -7.03 1.43
C LYS A 172 6.54 -7.67 2.30
N ASP A 173 7.67 -8.01 1.68
CA ASP A 173 8.70 -8.87 2.26
C ASP A 173 10.10 -8.23 2.21
N ASP A 174 10.22 -7.06 1.58
CA ASP A 174 11.46 -6.31 1.42
C ASP A 174 11.59 -5.16 2.43
N LEU A 175 12.81 -4.64 2.58
CA LEU A 175 13.05 -3.44 3.37
C LEU A 175 12.44 -2.23 2.66
N ASP A 176 11.54 -1.54 3.33
CA ASP A 176 10.87 -0.36 2.79
C ASP A 176 11.84 0.77 2.37
N VAL A 177 13.09 0.75 2.82
CA VAL A 177 14.14 1.68 2.36
C VAL A 177 14.33 1.65 0.84
N LEU A 178 13.98 0.55 0.16
CA LEU A 178 13.99 0.48 -1.30
C LEU A 178 13.01 1.47 -1.94
N LEU A 179 11.95 1.90 -1.25
CA LEU A 179 11.02 2.92 -1.76
C LEU A 179 11.70 4.28 -1.97
N ARG A 180 12.92 4.50 -1.46
CA ARG A 180 13.75 5.67 -1.81
C ARG A 180 14.19 5.66 -3.29
N GLN A 181 14.13 4.52 -3.98
CA GLN A 181 14.32 4.42 -5.43
C GLN A 181 13.09 4.94 -6.20
N SER A 182 12.58 6.10 -5.79
CA SER A 182 11.46 6.78 -6.42
C SER A 182 11.51 8.28 -6.14
N ALA A 183 10.85 9.05 -6.99
CA ALA A 183 10.73 10.49 -6.83
C ALA A 183 9.36 10.94 -7.29
N VAL A 184 8.83 11.92 -6.59
CA VAL A 184 7.55 12.56 -6.84
C VAL A 184 7.82 14.00 -7.18
N PHE A 185 7.30 14.45 -8.31
CA PHE A 185 7.51 15.77 -8.85
C PHE A 185 6.18 16.49 -8.98
N GLU A 186 6.21 17.80 -8.81
CA GLU A 186 5.10 18.66 -9.13
C GLU A 186 4.91 18.77 -10.66
N GLY A 187 3.66 18.80 -11.12
CA GLY A 187 3.34 18.94 -12.53
C GLY A 187 3.39 17.62 -13.29
N ASP A 188 3.87 17.64 -14.53
CA ASP A 188 3.68 16.54 -15.49
C ASP A 188 4.98 15.96 -16.06
N SER A 189 6.12 16.25 -15.42
CA SER A 189 7.45 15.80 -15.83
C SER A 189 8.41 15.66 -14.64
N VAL A 190 9.56 15.02 -14.88
CA VAL A 190 10.67 14.89 -13.90
C VAL A 190 11.48 16.17 -13.69
N ASN A 191 11.18 17.24 -14.44
CA ASN A 191 11.80 18.55 -14.25
C ASN A 191 11.01 19.44 -13.26
N GLY A 192 9.89 18.93 -12.74
CA GLY A 192 9.11 19.60 -11.71
C GLY A 192 9.83 19.71 -10.38
N GLU A 193 9.29 20.52 -9.48
CA GLU A 193 9.78 20.61 -8.10
C GLU A 193 9.65 19.25 -7.40
N TYR A 194 10.68 18.83 -6.68
CA TYR A 194 10.65 17.60 -5.88
C TYR A 194 9.66 17.75 -4.73
N LEU A 195 8.69 16.84 -4.64
CA LEU A 195 7.71 16.80 -3.56
C LEU A 195 8.04 15.74 -2.49
N GLY A 196 8.81 14.72 -2.85
CA GLY A 196 9.14 13.59 -1.97
C GLY A 196 9.42 12.31 -2.75
N ASN A 197 9.39 11.18 -2.05
CA ASN A 197 9.54 9.84 -2.61
C ASN A 197 8.51 8.89 -1.98
N LEU A 198 8.41 7.66 -2.48
CA LEU A 198 7.46 6.67 -1.95
C LEU A 198 7.81 6.24 -0.51
N TYR A 199 9.08 6.33 -0.09
CA TYR A 199 9.46 6.09 1.30
C TYR A 199 8.88 7.14 2.25
N TYR A 200 8.75 8.39 1.82
CA TYR A 200 7.98 9.41 2.54
C TYR A 200 6.47 9.15 2.45
N ALA A 201 5.98 8.88 1.23
CA ALA A 201 4.56 8.73 0.94
C ALA A 201 3.88 7.59 1.71
N ARG A 202 4.64 6.56 2.11
CA ARG A 202 4.13 5.44 2.93
C ARG A 202 3.81 5.81 4.39
N TYR A 203 4.38 6.89 4.91
CA TYR A 203 4.11 7.37 6.28
C TYR A 203 3.11 8.52 6.28
N ARG A 204 3.11 9.33 5.22
CA ARG A 204 2.23 10.48 5.04
C ARG A 204 2.00 10.73 3.56
N GLN A 205 0.76 10.93 3.17
CA GLN A 205 0.41 11.27 1.80
C GLN A 205 1.13 12.54 1.30
N ILE A 206 1.47 12.56 0.01
CA ILE A 206 2.01 13.76 -0.67
C ILE A 206 0.84 14.43 -1.39
N VAL A 207 0.62 15.72 -1.15
CA VAL A 207 -0.43 16.49 -1.82
C VAL A 207 0.22 17.49 -2.76
N SER A 208 -0.14 17.46 -4.04
CA SER A 208 0.39 18.39 -5.04
C SER A 208 -0.02 19.84 -4.74
N PRO A 209 0.87 20.82 -4.93
CA PRO A 209 0.50 22.23 -4.99
C PRO A 209 -0.57 22.55 -6.03
N SER A 210 -0.47 21.97 -7.24
CA SER A 210 -1.43 22.12 -8.34
C SER A 210 -2.32 20.88 -8.52
N ASN A 211 -2.89 20.72 -9.72
CA ASN A 211 -3.76 19.62 -10.08
C ASN A 211 -3.04 18.42 -10.70
N LYS A 212 -1.70 18.44 -10.77
CA LYS A 212 -0.89 17.36 -11.34
C LYS A 212 0.31 17.03 -10.47
N LEU A 213 0.66 15.74 -10.43
CA LEU A 213 1.96 15.27 -9.95
C LEU A 213 2.45 14.10 -10.80
N THR A 214 3.77 13.94 -10.86
CA THR A 214 4.43 12.86 -11.58
C THR A 214 5.25 11.99 -10.63
N VAL A 215 5.12 10.68 -10.76
CA VAL A 215 5.92 9.69 -10.03
C VAL A 215 6.85 8.98 -11.00
N TYR A 216 8.12 8.88 -10.62
CA TYR A 216 9.12 8.06 -11.31
C TYR A 216 9.72 7.04 -10.35
N THR A 217 9.94 5.82 -10.82
CA THR A 217 10.52 4.72 -10.04
C THR A 217 11.75 4.17 -10.74
N TRP A 218 12.81 3.93 -9.97
CA TRP A 218 14.07 3.39 -10.46
C TRP A 218 14.16 1.91 -10.10
N TRP A 219 14.15 1.04 -11.12
CA TRP A 219 14.51 -0.40 -11.01
C TRP A 219 13.61 -1.24 -10.10
N LEU A 220 12.64 -0.64 -9.40
CA LEU A 220 11.69 -1.33 -8.52
C LEU A 220 10.88 -2.39 -9.28
N ASN A 221 10.61 -2.18 -10.57
CA ASN A 221 9.90 -3.10 -11.43
C ASN A 221 10.64 -4.43 -11.70
N GLN A 222 11.93 -4.52 -11.37
CA GLN A 222 12.69 -5.76 -11.54
C GLN A 222 12.29 -6.85 -10.54
N ASN A 223 11.88 -6.44 -9.34
CA ASN A 223 11.54 -7.36 -8.24
C ASN A 223 10.12 -7.17 -7.68
N ILE A 224 9.47 -6.03 -7.98
CA ILE A 224 8.16 -5.68 -7.44
C ILE A 224 7.14 -5.57 -8.58
N ASN A 225 6.10 -6.41 -8.51
CA ASN A 225 5.00 -6.47 -9.49
C ASN A 225 3.62 -6.19 -8.87
N TYR A 226 3.59 -5.55 -7.69
CA TYR A 226 2.37 -5.18 -6.98
C TYR A 226 2.30 -3.67 -6.74
N THR A 227 1.13 -3.19 -6.33
CA THR A 227 0.85 -1.76 -6.14
C THR A 227 1.80 -1.14 -5.12
N LEU A 228 2.46 -0.05 -5.50
CA LEU A 228 3.29 0.73 -4.58
C LEU A 228 2.75 2.13 -4.31
N PHE A 229 1.89 2.64 -5.18
CA PHE A 229 1.29 3.95 -5.00
C PHE A 229 -0.08 4.07 -5.65
N MET A 230 -0.85 5.02 -5.13
CA MET A 230 -2.19 5.36 -5.60
C MET A 230 -2.39 6.86 -5.57
N GLY A 231 -2.95 7.41 -6.65
CA GLY A 231 -3.40 8.80 -6.71
C GLY A 231 -4.91 8.89 -6.43
N MET A 232 -5.32 9.93 -5.71
CA MET A 232 -6.71 10.31 -5.46
C MET A 232 -6.88 11.82 -5.63
N ASP A 233 -8.06 12.29 -6.00
CA ASP A 233 -8.39 13.71 -5.85
C ASP A 233 -8.57 14.04 -4.36
N THR A 234 -8.10 15.20 -3.94
CA THR A 234 -8.23 15.67 -2.55
C THR A 234 -9.67 15.79 -2.04
N ARG A 235 -10.69 15.87 -2.90
CA ARG A 235 -12.10 15.78 -2.49
C ARG A 235 -12.60 14.35 -2.34
N ALA A 236 -12.02 13.39 -3.07
CA ALA A 236 -12.42 11.99 -3.03
C ALA A 236 -12.13 11.33 -1.66
N VAL A 237 -11.19 11.89 -0.90
CA VAL A 237 -10.80 11.38 0.42
C VAL A 237 -11.71 11.84 1.56
N GLY A 238 -12.70 12.70 1.31
CA GLY A 238 -13.67 13.13 2.31
C GLY A 238 -13.04 13.87 3.50
N ASP A 239 -13.35 13.43 4.72
CA ASP A 239 -12.85 13.97 5.99
C ASP A 239 -11.51 13.36 6.44
N VAL A 240 -10.93 12.45 5.65
CA VAL A 240 -9.67 11.80 5.99
C VAL A 240 -8.50 12.77 5.94
N GLN A 241 -7.80 12.88 7.08
CA GLN A 241 -6.67 13.79 7.25
C GLN A 241 -5.32 13.10 7.04
N GLN A 242 -5.25 11.79 7.26
CA GLN A 242 -4.06 10.97 7.00
C GLN A 242 -4.45 9.64 6.38
N ILE A 243 -3.84 9.30 5.24
CA ILE A 243 -4.09 8.03 4.57
C ILE A 243 -2.78 7.41 4.09
N THR A 244 -2.62 6.11 4.32
CA THR A 244 -1.45 5.32 3.90
C THR A 244 -1.89 4.01 3.24
N GLY A 245 -1.04 3.47 2.37
CA GLY A 245 -1.24 2.16 1.76
C GLY A 245 -0.57 1.04 2.54
N LEU A 246 -1.20 -0.15 2.57
CA LEU A 246 -0.66 -1.35 3.21
C LEU A 246 -0.61 -2.49 2.20
N ASN A 247 0.58 -3.09 2.04
CA ASN A 247 0.74 -4.40 1.43
C ASN A 247 1.07 -5.42 2.52
N CYS A 248 0.24 -6.44 2.68
CA CYS A 248 0.51 -7.50 3.63
C CYS A 248 1.69 -8.39 3.19
N PRO A 249 2.51 -8.87 4.14
CA PRO A 249 3.57 -9.84 3.86
C PRO A 249 3.05 -11.05 3.10
N SER A 250 3.90 -11.63 2.24
CA SER A 250 3.56 -12.86 1.53
C SER A 250 3.75 -14.09 2.42
N ASP A 251 4.64 -14.01 3.41
CA ASP A 251 4.85 -15.07 4.40
C ASP A 251 3.69 -15.07 5.43
N PRO A 252 2.89 -16.16 5.50
CA PRO A 252 1.78 -16.27 6.45
C PRO A 252 2.22 -16.29 7.92
N ILE A 253 3.50 -16.53 8.23
CA ILE A 253 4.03 -16.41 9.60
C ILE A 253 3.99 -14.95 10.05
N ASN A 254 4.20 -14.01 9.13
CA ASN A 254 4.19 -12.58 9.40
C ASN A 254 2.76 -12.05 9.35
N LYS A 255 2.10 -12.04 10.51
CA LYS A 255 0.74 -11.52 10.64
C LYS A 255 0.62 -10.07 10.12
N CYS A 256 -0.38 -9.83 9.29
CA CYS A 256 -0.71 -8.51 8.80
C CYS A 256 -1.71 -7.82 9.75
N TYR A 257 -1.57 -6.50 9.91
CA TYR A 257 -2.47 -5.71 10.76
C TYR A 257 -2.84 -4.40 10.09
N ILE A 258 -4.12 -4.08 10.10
CA ILE A 258 -4.60 -2.72 9.83
C ILE A 258 -4.51 -1.95 11.14
N THR A 259 -3.52 -1.08 11.27
CA THR A 259 -3.30 -0.29 12.48
C THR A 259 -3.62 1.18 12.24
N LEU A 260 -4.82 1.59 12.65
CA LEU A 260 -5.32 2.95 12.53
C LEU A 260 -5.09 3.71 13.83
N ASN A 261 -4.52 4.91 13.72
CA ASN A 261 -4.26 5.79 14.85
C ASN A 261 -4.83 7.18 14.55
N SER A 262 -6.04 7.40 15.06
CA SER A 262 -6.79 8.64 14.95
C SER A 262 -6.86 9.41 16.26
N ASN A 263 -5.81 9.34 17.08
CA ASN A 263 -5.73 10.15 18.29
C ASN A 263 -5.60 11.65 17.99
N TYR A 264 -5.01 12.01 16.83
CA TYR A 264 -4.75 13.39 16.44
C TYR A 264 -5.40 13.79 15.11
N ASN A 265 -5.46 12.87 14.15
CA ASN A 265 -6.00 13.09 12.81
C ASN A 265 -6.90 11.94 12.42
N ILE A 266 -8.03 12.21 11.76
CA ILE A 266 -8.85 11.17 11.13
C ILE A 266 -7.96 10.37 10.17
N SER A 267 -7.86 9.05 10.38
CA SER A 267 -6.89 8.21 9.67
C SER A 267 -7.56 7.14 8.84
N ALA A 268 -6.99 6.83 7.68
CA ALA A 268 -7.37 5.69 6.87
C ALA A 268 -6.17 4.85 6.41
N ILE A 269 -6.43 3.58 6.15
CA ILE A 269 -5.50 2.66 5.48
C ILE A 269 -6.20 2.09 4.26
N ALA A 270 -5.50 2.08 3.13
CA ALA A 270 -5.95 1.42 1.90
C ALA A 270 -5.18 0.12 1.67
N THR A 271 -5.87 -0.94 1.28
CA THR A 271 -5.28 -2.16 0.72
C THR A 271 -5.77 -2.32 -0.72
N ILE A 272 -4.92 -2.86 -1.59
CA ILE A 272 -5.25 -3.07 -3.00
C ILE A 272 -4.91 -4.49 -3.43
N GLY A 273 -5.90 -5.20 -3.94
CA GLY A 273 -5.75 -6.55 -4.47
C GLY A 273 -7.09 -7.29 -4.55
N ARG A 274 -7.16 -8.25 -5.47
CA ARG A 274 -8.37 -9.08 -5.69
C ARG A 274 -8.64 -10.10 -4.60
N GLN A 275 -7.64 -10.42 -3.79
CA GLN A 275 -7.83 -11.31 -2.66
C GLN A 275 -8.66 -10.58 -1.60
N PRO A 276 -9.70 -11.21 -1.01
CA PRO A 276 -10.42 -10.62 0.09
C PRO A 276 -9.50 -10.34 1.28
N ASP A 277 -9.81 -9.25 1.96
CA ASP A 277 -9.27 -8.98 3.28
C ASP A 277 -10.22 -9.60 4.29
N PHE A 278 -9.77 -10.66 4.98
CA PHE A 278 -10.50 -11.25 6.09
C PHE A 278 -10.02 -10.62 7.40
N LEU A 279 -10.89 -9.81 8.00
CA LEU A 279 -10.62 -9.16 9.27
C LEU A 279 -10.94 -10.12 10.41
N GLU A 280 -9.94 -10.42 11.24
CA GLU A 280 -10.09 -11.29 12.40
C GLU A 280 -10.85 -10.60 13.55
N PRO A 281 -11.42 -11.38 14.49
CA PRO A 281 -12.00 -10.83 15.72
C PRO A 281 -10.97 -10.05 16.55
N ILE A 282 -11.37 -8.87 17.01
CA ILE A 282 -10.61 -8.06 17.96
C ILE A 282 -11.23 -8.14 19.35
N MET A 283 -10.40 -8.08 20.40
CA MET A 283 -10.88 -8.17 21.77
C MET A 283 -11.47 -6.86 22.28
N GLN A 284 -10.95 -5.72 21.82
CA GLN A 284 -11.31 -4.40 22.31
C GLN A 284 -11.42 -3.42 21.16
N PHE A 285 -12.45 -2.58 21.24
CA PHE A 285 -12.64 -1.43 20.36
C PHE A 285 -12.58 -0.14 21.20
N PRO A 286 -11.97 0.95 20.69
CA PRO A 286 -11.88 2.22 21.40
C PRO A 286 -13.27 2.85 21.64
N SER A 287 -13.44 3.49 22.80
CA SER A 287 -14.71 4.13 23.17
C SER A 287 -15.02 5.30 22.24
N GLU A 288 -16.31 5.49 21.98
CA GLU A 288 -16.86 6.56 21.13
C GLU A 288 -16.28 6.66 19.71
N SER A 289 -15.52 5.67 19.26
CA SER A 289 -14.93 5.66 17.93
C SER A 289 -15.86 4.97 16.93
N THR A 290 -15.70 5.30 15.66
CA THR A 290 -16.40 4.71 14.53
C THR A 290 -15.37 4.30 13.48
N LEU A 291 -15.29 3.00 13.22
CA LEU A 291 -14.62 2.46 12.05
C LEU A 291 -15.65 2.36 10.91
N LYS A 292 -15.35 2.99 9.78
CA LYS A 292 -16.08 2.82 8.52
C LYS A 292 -15.20 2.04 7.55
N ILE A 293 -15.80 1.07 6.86
CA ILE A 293 -15.10 0.26 5.86
C ILE A 293 -15.77 0.51 4.52
N TYR A 294 -14.97 0.94 3.56
CA TYR A 294 -15.43 1.22 2.20
C TYR A 294 -14.74 0.32 1.18
N GLU A 295 -15.45 0.10 0.08
CA GLU A 295 -14.94 -0.58 -1.10
C GLU A 295 -14.96 0.38 -2.29
N GLU A 296 -13.80 0.63 -2.92
CA GLU A 296 -13.59 1.54 -4.05
C GLU A 296 -13.63 3.05 -3.73
N GLN A 297 -14.66 3.58 -3.05
CA GLN A 297 -14.81 5.03 -2.82
C GLN A 297 -15.24 5.37 -1.40
N ILE A 298 -14.81 6.53 -0.87
CA ILE A 298 -15.19 7.01 0.46
C ILE A 298 -16.54 7.74 0.39
N ASN A 299 -17.64 6.99 0.24
CA ASN A 299 -19.00 7.52 0.29
C ASN A 299 -20.01 6.44 0.71
N ASP A 300 -21.25 6.86 1.00
CA ASP A 300 -22.29 5.98 1.54
C ASP A 300 -22.70 4.84 0.59
N ASN A 301 -22.58 5.01 -0.73
CA ASN A 301 -22.91 3.95 -1.71
C ASN A 301 -21.88 2.81 -1.71
N HIS A 302 -20.71 3.05 -1.15
CA HIS A 302 -19.58 2.13 -1.10
C HIS A 302 -19.24 1.71 0.34
N LEU A 303 -20.09 2.09 1.30
CA LEU A 303 -19.93 1.76 2.71
C LEU A 303 -20.38 0.33 2.99
N VAL A 304 -19.44 -0.56 3.29
CA VAL A 304 -19.71 -1.96 3.64
C VAL A 304 -20.15 -2.10 5.10
N ALA A 305 -19.50 -1.34 6.00
CA ALA A 305 -19.82 -1.43 7.42
C ALA A 305 -19.47 -0.18 8.21
N LYS A 306 -20.25 0.03 9.27
CA LYS A 306 -20.00 0.98 10.35
C LYS A 306 -19.90 0.22 11.67
N ILE A 307 -18.73 0.29 12.30
CA ILE A 307 -18.36 -0.50 13.48
C ILE A 307 -18.01 0.44 14.62
N ASP A 308 -18.54 0.14 15.80
CA ASP A 308 -18.30 0.90 17.02
C ASP A 308 -18.21 -0.03 18.24
N LYS A 309 -18.08 0.59 19.42
CA LYS A 309 -17.97 -0.13 20.70
C LYS A 309 -19.15 -1.06 21.00
N SER A 310 -20.34 -0.75 20.50
CA SER A 310 -21.57 -1.50 20.77
C SER A 310 -21.72 -2.74 19.89
N ASN A 311 -21.08 -2.77 18.72
CA ASN A 311 -21.35 -3.80 17.70
C ASN A 311 -20.09 -4.56 17.20
N TYR A 312 -18.86 -4.16 17.56
CA TYR A 312 -17.67 -4.81 17.02
C TYR A 312 -17.64 -6.33 17.23
N GLN A 313 -18.13 -6.81 18.39
CA GLN A 313 -18.18 -8.24 18.70
C GLN A 313 -19.17 -9.02 17.85
N THR A 314 -20.19 -8.39 17.28
CA THR A 314 -21.15 -9.06 16.39
C THR A 314 -20.81 -8.88 14.92
N ARG A 315 -20.00 -7.85 14.60
CA ARG A 315 -19.55 -7.51 13.25
C ARG A 315 -18.28 -8.25 12.82
N PHE A 316 -17.35 -8.60 13.71
CA PHE A 316 -16.17 -9.41 13.36
C PHE A 316 -16.40 -10.92 13.54
N PRO A 317 -15.72 -11.80 12.78
CA PRO A 317 -14.79 -11.51 11.67
C PRO A 317 -15.49 -10.85 10.48
N MET A 318 -14.78 -10.35 9.47
CA MET A 318 -15.43 -9.77 8.27
C MET A 318 -14.66 -10.13 7.02
N ALA A 319 -15.34 -10.10 5.87
CA ALA A 319 -14.70 -10.15 4.56
C ALA A 319 -14.93 -8.81 3.86
N VAL A 320 -13.88 -8.26 3.26
CA VAL A 320 -13.93 -7.09 2.37
C VAL A 320 -13.30 -7.55 1.06
N LYS A 321 -14.01 -7.45 -0.06
CA LYS A 321 -13.76 -8.25 -1.27
C LYS A 321 -13.38 -7.44 -2.50
N ASN A 322 -13.76 -6.18 -2.59
CA ASN A 322 -13.44 -5.37 -3.77
C ASN A 322 -11.94 -5.05 -3.87
N SER A 323 -11.51 -4.60 -5.05
CA SER A 323 -10.09 -4.45 -5.36
C SER A 323 -9.42 -3.38 -4.52
N LEU A 324 -10.09 -2.23 -4.30
CA LEU A 324 -9.64 -1.20 -3.38
C LEU A 324 -10.50 -1.25 -2.11
N LYS A 325 -9.84 -1.37 -0.97
CA LYS A 325 -10.49 -1.46 0.35
C LYS A 325 -9.93 -0.38 1.23
N ILE A 326 -10.81 0.38 1.88
CA ILE A 326 -10.42 1.56 2.66
C ILE A 326 -11.01 1.44 4.06
N TYR A 327 -10.12 1.43 5.06
CA TYR A 327 -10.45 1.35 6.47
C TYR A 327 -10.28 2.72 7.09
N HIS A 328 -11.37 3.32 7.58
CA HIS A 328 -11.43 4.70 8.03
C HIS A 328 -11.81 4.78 9.51
N LEU A 329 -10.97 5.39 10.34
CA LEU A 329 -11.22 5.62 11.76
C LEU A 329 -11.32 7.12 12.05
N ASP A 330 -12.37 7.52 12.77
CA ASP A 330 -12.64 8.92 13.12
C ASP A 330 -11.85 9.40 14.36
N LYS A 331 -11.68 8.54 15.36
CA LYS A 331 -10.96 8.83 16.61
C LYS A 331 -10.37 7.57 17.24
N GLY A 332 -9.41 7.77 18.15
CA GLY A 332 -8.85 6.69 18.95
C GLY A 332 -7.84 5.83 18.18
N ARG A 333 -7.60 4.60 18.64
CA ARG A 333 -6.65 3.67 18.00
C ARG A 333 -7.23 2.27 17.97
N VAL A 334 -7.12 1.61 16.82
CA VAL A 334 -7.49 0.19 16.66
C VAL A 334 -6.43 -0.52 15.84
N SER A 335 -6.17 -1.78 16.18
CA SER A 335 -5.34 -2.68 15.38
C SER A 335 -6.14 -3.94 15.11
N ILE A 336 -6.35 -4.23 13.84
CA ILE A 336 -7.21 -5.32 13.36
C ILE A 336 -6.33 -6.32 12.64
N PRO A 337 -6.21 -7.57 13.12
CA PRO A 337 -5.49 -8.61 12.40
C PRO A 337 -6.20 -8.91 11.08
N LEU A 338 -5.39 -9.07 10.03
CA LEU A 338 -5.82 -9.25 8.66
C LEU A 338 -5.15 -10.49 8.10
N THR A 339 -5.94 -11.35 7.46
CA THR A 339 -5.47 -12.53 6.73
C THR A 339 -6.17 -12.62 5.37
N ASN A 340 -5.57 -13.33 4.42
CA ASN A 340 -6.18 -13.70 3.15
C ASN A 340 -6.86 -15.09 3.21
N SER A 341 -6.88 -15.72 4.38
CA SER A 341 -7.46 -17.04 4.61
C SER A 341 -8.79 -16.95 5.36
N GLU A 342 -9.87 -17.33 4.70
CA GLU A 342 -11.21 -17.42 5.29
C GLU A 342 -11.23 -18.30 6.55
N ASN A 343 -10.50 -19.42 6.49
CA ASN A 343 -10.41 -20.40 7.57
C ASN A 343 -9.64 -19.86 8.78
N GLU A 344 -8.57 -19.11 8.55
CA GLU A 344 -7.78 -18.51 9.64
C GLU A 344 -8.61 -17.46 10.39
N ALA A 345 -9.34 -16.63 9.65
CA ALA A 345 -10.25 -15.64 10.23
C ALA A 345 -11.53 -16.25 10.85
N LYS A 346 -11.82 -17.52 10.57
CA LYS A 346 -13.07 -18.21 10.93
C LYS A 346 -14.30 -17.46 10.45
N TYR A 347 -14.22 -16.88 9.25
CA TYR A 347 -15.26 -16.02 8.70
C TYR A 347 -16.59 -16.77 8.48
N ASP A 348 -16.50 -18.06 8.14
CA ASP A 348 -17.60 -18.99 7.97
C ASP A 348 -18.33 -19.35 9.28
N THR A 349 -17.73 -19.08 10.44
CA THR A 349 -18.28 -19.50 11.72
C THR A 349 -19.27 -18.46 12.26
N VAL A 350 -20.51 -18.88 12.50
CA VAL A 350 -21.59 -18.03 13.03
C VAL A 350 -21.95 -18.37 14.48
N TYR A 351 -22.36 -17.35 15.22
CA TYR A 351 -22.74 -17.42 16.63
C TYR A 351 -23.92 -16.48 16.93
N ASP A 352 -24.50 -16.60 18.12
CA ASP A 352 -25.65 -15.78 18.51
C ASP A 352 -25.34 -14.27 18.47
N GLY A 353 -26.13 -13.52 17.72
CA GLY A 353 -25.96 -12.09 17.49
C GLY A 353 -25.06 -11.73 16.30
N ARG A 354 -24.41 -12.70 15.65
CA ARG A 354 -23.50 -12.48 14.52
C ARG A 354 -24.24 -11.88 13.33
N TYR A 355 -23.76 -10.75 12.82
CA TYR A 355 -24.23 -10.15 11.57
C TYR A 355 -23.15 -10.26 10.49
N VAL A 356 -23.55 -10.66 9.28
CA VAL A 356 -22.69 -10.76 8.10
C VAL A 356 -23.38 -10.05 6.94
N ASN A 357 -22.65 -9.16 6.26
CA ASN A 357 -23.06 -8.66 4.94
C ASN A 357 -22.36 -9.54 3.90
N VAL A 358 -23.15 -10.28 3.14
CA VAL A 358 -22.67 -11.26 2.16
C VAL A 358 -22.95 -10.69 0.78
N HIS A 359 -21.90 -10.25 0.10
CA HIS A 359 -21.99 -9.74 -1.27
C HIS A 359 -20.97 -10.43 -2.18
N SER A 360 -21.14 -10.27 -3.48
CA SER A 360 -20.19 -10.79 -4.48
C SER A 360 -18.89 -9.99 -4.54
N PHE A 361 -17.89 -10.58 -5.20
CA PHE A 361 -16.69 -9.84 -5.63
C PHE A 361 -17.08 -8.73 -6.64
N ASP A 362 -16.39 -7.59 -6.61
CA ASP A 362 -16.73 -6.42 -7.42
C ASP A 362 -18.20 -5.95 -7.25
N TYR A 363 -18.81 -6.16 -6.08
CA TYR A 363 -20.19 -5.74 -5.83
C TYR A 363 -20.37 -4.24 -6.08
N GLY A 364 -21.50 -3.85 -6.69
CA GLY A 364 -21.79 -2.47 -7.07
C GLY A 364 -21.11 -2.01 -8.36
N ARG A 365 -20.23 -2.84 -8.93
CA ARG A 365 -19.58 -2.62 -10.23
C ARG A 365 -20.00 -3.68 -11.22
N THR A 366 -20.27 -3.29 -12.46
CA THR A 366 -20.45 -4.26 -13.54
C THR A 366 -19.15 -5.05 -13.78
N SER A 367 -19.18 -6.36 -13.56
CA SER A 367 -18.03 -7.26 -13.67
C SER A 367 -18.45 -8.65 -14.15
N TYR A 368 -17.51 -9.38 -14.76
CA TYR A 368 -17.64 -10.82 -15.01
C TYR A 368 -17.21 -11.65 -13.78
N GLN A 369 -16.63 -10.99 -12.77
CA GLN A 369 -16.06 -11.64 -11.60
C GLN A 369 -16.99 -11.48 -10.40
N GLN A 370 -18.21 -12.01 -10.52
CA GLN A 370 -19.25 -11.87 -9.49
C GLN A 370 -19.64 -13.22 -8.86
N ASP A 371 -19.31 -14.34 -9.53
CA ASP A 371 -19.57 -15.69 -9.02
C ASP A 371 -19.04 -15.86 -7.60
N THR A 372 -19.91 -16.31 -6.70
CA THR A 372 -19.61 -16.38 -5.27
C THR A 372 -20.25 -17.60 -4.66
N SER A 373 -19.49 -18.35 -3.86
CA SER A 373 -20.00 -19.43 -3.03
C SER A 373 -19.52 -19.22 -1.61
N GLN A 374 -20.44 -19.08 -0.67
CA GLN A 374 -20.16 -18.94 0.76
C GLN A 374 -21.00 -19.92 1.56
N THR A 375 -20.39 -20.51 2.59
CA THR A 375 -21.06 -21.39 3.53
C THR A 375 -20.79 -20.90 4.94
N PHE A 376 -21.83 -20.75 5.74
CA PHE A 376 -21.76 -20.38 7.14
C PHE A 376 -22.20 -21.54 8.01
N GLN A 377 -21.48 -21.79 9.10
CA GLN A 377 -21.72 -22.93 9.99
C GLN A 377 -21.71 -22.48 11.45
N THR A 378 -22.62 -23.05 12.24
CA THR A 378 -22.61 -22.89 13.69
C THR A 378 -21.53 -23.77 14.33
N GLN A 379 -21.18 -23.49 15.58
CA GLN A 379 -20.35 -24.42 16.35
C GLN A 379 -20.98 -25.82 16.43
N PRO A 380 -20.18 -26.90 16.52
CA PRO A 380 -20.69 -28.26 16.62
C PRO A 380 -21.80 -28.40 17.68
N ASN A 381 -22.89 -29.08 17.31
CA ASN A 381 -24.07 -29.31 18.14
C ASN A 381 -24.85 -28.04 18.56
N LYS A 382 -24.56 -26.88 17.97
CA LYS A 382 -25.40 -25.68 18.09
C LYS A 382 -26.30 -25.56 16.86
N LYS A 383 -27.39 -24.84 17.03
CA LYS A 383 -28.34 -24.49 15.98
C LYS A 383 -28.81 -23.07 16.26
N LEU A 384 -28.96 -22.28 15.21
CA LEU A 384 -29.40 -20.90 15.27
C LEU A 384 -30.49 -20.68 14.22
N TYR A 385 -31.26 -19.61 14.42
CA TYR A 385 -32.05 -19.04 13.34
C TYR A 385 -31.14 -18.23 12.45
N PHE A 386 -31.03 -18.62 11.18
CA PHE A 386 -30.48 -17.81 10.10
C PHE A 386 -31.59 -16.86 9.65
N GLN A 387 -31.46 -15.59 10.01
CA GLN A 387 -32.34 -14.51 9.56
C GLN A 387 -31.66 -13.80 8.40
N PHE A 388 -32.20 -13.90 7.19
CA PHE A 388 -31.55 -13.30 6.03
C PHE A 388 -32.53 -12.52 5.15
N ASN A 389 -32.00 -11.50 4.49
CA ASN A 389 -32.73 -10.64 3.57
C ASN A 389 -31.86 -10.38 2.34
N VAL A 390 -32.38 -10.67 1.14
CA VAL A 390 -31.71 -10.34 -0.11
C VAL A 390 -31.97 -8.86 -0.40
N LYS A 391 -30.94 -8.02 -0.19
CA LYS A 391 -31.02 -6.57 -0.41
C LYS A 391 -30.98 -6.23 -1.88
N TYR A 392 -30.11 -6.92 -2.60
CA TYR A 392 -29.89 -6.71 -4.02
C TYR A 392 -29.50 -8.02 -4.70
N PHE A 393 -29.94 -8.20 -5.94
CA PHE A 393 -29.57 -9.31 -6.79
C PHE A 393 -29.75 -8.87 -8.24
N ASP A 394 -28.66 -8.85 -8.99
CA ASP A 394 -28.71 -8.51 -10.42
C ASP A 394 -29.26 -9.69 -11.22
N ILE A 395 -30.42 -9.44 -11.85
CA ILE A 395 -31.17 -10.37 -12.71
C ILE A 395 -30.78 -10.26 -14.19
N ASN A 396 -29.66 -9.61 -14.52
CA ASN A 396 -29.21 -9.50 -15.90
C ASN A 396 -28.74 -10.86 -16.46
N GLY A 397 -29.46 -11.34 -17.48
CA GLY A 397 -29.21 -12.65 -18.07
C GLY A 397 -29.79 -13.79 -17.24
N ASN A 398 -29.17 -14.96 -17.30
CA ASN A 398 -29.64 -16.18 -16.62
C ASN A 398 -28.99 -16.36 -15.23
N THR A 399 -28.77 -15.28 -14.49
CA THR A 399 -28.15 -15.33 -13.17
C THR A 399 -29.04 -16.06 -12.15
N THR A 400 -28.40 -16.71 -11.19
CA THR A 400 -29.08 -17.38 -10.07
C THR A 400 -28.46 -17.04 -8.74
N LEU A 401 -29.28 -16.93 -7.71
CA LEU A 401 -28.87 -16.86 -6.31
C LEU A 401 -29.55 -18.01 -5.54
N ASP A 402 -28.79 -19.05 -5.26
CA ASP A 402 -29.24 -20.18 -4.45
C ASP A 402 -28.97 -19.92 -2.97
N ILE A 403 -30.00 -20.07 -2.14
CA ILE A 403 -29.87 -20.04 -0.68
C ILE A 403 -30.41 -21.35 -0.10
N LYS A 404 -29.56 -22.04 0.66
CA LYS A 404 -29.88 -23.33 1.28
C LYS A 404 -29.56 -23.29 2.76
N VAL A 405 -30.42 -23.87 3.58
CA VAL A 405 -30.16 -24.06 5.01
C VAL A 405 -30.36 -25.54 5.35
N SER A 406 -29.39 -26.11 6.04
CA SER A 406 -29.45 -27.47 6.57
C SER A 406 -29.52 -27.48 8.09
N ARG A 407 -30.03 -28.61 8.60
CA ARG A 407 -30.10 -28.95 10.01
C ARG A 407 -29.77 -30.43 10.17
N ASP A 408 -28.71 -30.75 10.90
CA ASP A 408 -28.25 -32.12 11.12
C ASP A 408 -28.01 -32.88 9.80
N GLY A 409 -27.40 -32.19 8.82
CA GLY A 409 -27.14 -32.71 7.48
C GLY A 409 -28.38 -32.84 6.57
N LYS A 410 -29.57 -32.48 7.04
CA LYS A 410 -30.80 -32.48 6.22
C LYS A 410 -31.14 -31.07 5.75
N LEU A 411 -31.45 -30.92 4.47
CA LEU A 411 -31.93 -29.66 3.90
C LEU A 411 -33.30 -29.30 4.51
N VAL A 412 -33.40 -28.13 5.14
CA VAL A 412 -34.64 -27.62 5.75
C VAL A 412 -35.21 -26.40 5.04
N TYR A 413 -34.39 -25.76 4.20
CA TYR A 413 -34.81 -24.68 3.30
C TYR A 413 -33.93 -24.68 2.05
N SER A 414 -34.52 -24.38 0.90
CA SER A 414 -33.83 -24.24 -0.37
C SER A 414 -34.69 -23.42 -1.32
N ASP A 415 -34.16 -22.29 -1.76
CA ASP A 415 -34.73 -21.51 -2.87
C ASP A 415 -33.61 -21.12 -3.84
N THR A 416 -34.00 -20.97 -5.11
CA THR A 416 -33.16 -20.45 -6.18
C THR A 416 -33.86 -19.22 -6.72
N PHE A 417 -33.26 -18.04 -6.48
CA PHE A 417 -33.76 -16.79 -7.02
C PHE A 417 -33.19 -16.54 -8.41
N SER A 418 -34.02 -16.00 -9.29
CA SER A 418 -33.73 -15.74 -10.70
C SER A 418 -34.66 -14.64 -11.23
N GLN A 419 -34.56 -14.33 -12.53
CA GLN A 419 -35.47 -13.39 -13.18
C GLN A 419 -36.96 -13.77 -13.04
N THR A 420 -37.27 -15.08 -12.95
CA THR A 420 -38.66 -15.58 -12.86
C THR A 420 -39.09 -15.93 -11.44
N ASN A 421 -38.15 -16.02 -10.49
CA ASN A 421 -38.41 -16.27 -9.08
C ASN A 421 -37.65 -15.25 -8.22
N LEU A 422 -38.26 -14.11 -7.93
CA LEU A 422 -37.60 -13.04 -7.19
C LEU A 422 -37.55 -13.33 -5.68
N PRO A 423 -36.53 -12.84 -4.96
CA PRO A 423 -36.49 -12.93 -3.51
C PRO A 423 -37.70 -12.23 -2.87
N PRO A 424 -38.22 -12.76 -1.75
CA PRO A 424 -39.27 -12.09 -1.00
C PRO A 424 -38.75 -10.78 -0.38
N ALA A 425 -39.62 -9.79 -0.22
CA ALA A 425 -39.24 -8.48 0.33
C ALA A 425 -39.03 -8.49 1.86
N ASN A 426 -39.48 -9.54 2.55
CA ASN A 426 -39.34 -9.69 3.99
C ASN A 426 -38.12 -10.53 4.36
N THR A 427 -37.58 -10.30 5.56
CA THR A 427 -36.57 -11.18 6.16
C THR A 427 -37.14 -12.59 6.30
N LEU A 428 -36.40 -13.56 5.76
CA LEU A 428 -36.65 -14.98 5.95
C LEU A 428 -35.92 -15.47 7.19
N LYS A 429 -36.49 -16.47 7.84
CA LYS A 429 -35.99 -17.01 9.10
C LYS A 429 -36.06 -18.52 9.09
N VAL A 430 -34.90 -19.17 9.19
CA VAL A 430 -34.80 -20.63 9.09
C VAL A 430 -33.91 -21.17 10.21
N PHE A 431 -34.39 -22.18 10.93
CA PHE A 431 -33.64 -22.81 12.00
C PHE A 431 -32.74 -23.94 11.47
N GLY A 432 -31.43 -23.82 11.66
CA GLY A 432 -30.46 -24.77 11.14
C GLY A 432 -29.10 -24.70 11.84
N ASP A 433 -28.13 -25.44 11.31
CA ASP A 433 -26.72 -25.43 11.73
C ASP A 433 -25.76 -24.98 10.63
N GLN A 434 -26.21 -24.92 9.37
CA GLN A 434 -25.43 -24.46 8.23
C GLN A 434 -26.32 -23.76 7.19
N MET A 435 -25.79 -22.69 6.59
CA MET A 435 -26.39 -21.96 5.48
C MET A 435 -25.38 -21.83 4.34
N ALA A 436 -25.81 -22.10 3.11
CA ALA A 436 -25.01 -21.90 1.90
C ALA A 436 -25.68 -20.86 1.00
N ILE A 437 -24.87 -19.95 0.46
CA ILE A 437 -25.26 -18.89 -0.47
C ILE A 437 -24.38 -19.03 -1.71
N ASN A 438 -24.99 -19.24 -2.88
CA ASN A 438 -24.28 -19.44 -4.14
C ASN A 438 -24.88 -18.54 -5.21
N TYR A 439 -24.10 -17.57 -5.69
CA TYR A 439 -24.46 -16.70 -6.80
C TYR A 439 -23.68 -17.12 -8.05
N GLN A 440 -24.40 -17.40 -9.14
CA GLN A 440 -23.82 -17.77 -10.42
C GLN A 440 -24.29 -16.84 -11.52
N THR A 441 -23.32 -16.29 -12.25
CA THR A 441 -23.55 -15.42 -13.41
C THR A 441 -23.61 -16.18 -14.72
N TYR A 442 -23.00 -17.37 -14.79
CA TYR A 442 -22.82 -18.12 -16.04
C TYR A 442 -22.16 -17.28 -17.15
N GLY A 443 -21.20 -16.41 -16.76
CA GLY A 443 -20.49 -15.52 -17.68
C GLY A 443 -21.24 -14.24 -18.05
N ASN A 444 -22.39 -13.96 -17.43
CA ASN A 444 -23.08 -12.69 -17.62
C ASN A 444 -22.36 -11.55 -16.89
N TYR A 445 -22.43 -10.37 -17.46
CA TYR A 445 -21.85 -9.15 -16.90
C TYR A 445 -22.86 -8.50 -15.96
N THR A 446 -22.56 -8.47 -14.66
CA THR A 446 -23.54 -8.11 -13.61
C THR A 446 -22.93 -7.21 -12.54
N MET A 447 -23.78 -6.52 -11.78
CA MET A 447 -23.42 -5.74 -10.59
C MET A 447 -23.39 -6.56 -9.30
N GLY A 448 -23.74 -7.86 -9.37
CA GLY A 448 -23.62 -8.79 -8.26
C GLY A 448 -24.88 -8.97 -7.41
N PHE A 449 -24.68 -9.28 -6.13
CA PHE A 449 -25.74 -9.47 -5.15
C PHE A 449 -25.31 -8.99 -3.76
N GLU A 450 -26.29 -8.78 -2.88
CA GLU A 450 -26.10 -8.46 -1.47
C GLU A 450 -27.18 -9.14 -0.61
N VAL A 451 -26.74 -9.86 0.42
CA VAL A 451 -27.57 -10.52 1.42
C VAL A 451 -27.11 -10.11 2.81
N ASP A 452 -28.02 -9.58 3.60
CA ASP A 452 -27.82 -9.43 5.04
C ASP A 452 -28.15 -10.73 5.75
N LEU A 453 -27.26 -11.20 6.61
CA LEU A 453 -27.44 -12.38 7.46
C LEU A 453 -27.24 -12.00 8.94
N LEU A 454 -28.23 -12.32 9.78
CA LEU A 454 -28.14 -12.27 11.24
C LEU A 454 -28.45 -13.64 11.82
N THR A 455 -27.60 -14.15 12.71
CA THR A 455 -27.87 -15.41 13.41
C THR A 455 -28.24 -15.20 14.87
N THR A 456 -29.27 -15.89 15.37
CA THR A 456 -29.71 -15.78 16.78
C THR A 456 -30.22 -17.09 17.36
N LYS A 457 -30.12 -17.26 18.68
CA LYS A 457 -30.74 -18.38 19.41
C LYS A 457 -32.25 -18.25 19.52
N ASN A 458 -32.75 -17.02 19.60
CA ASN A 458 -34.14 -16.77 19.96
C ASN A 458 -35.02 -16.56 18.74
N ASP A 459 -36.27 -16.99 18.84
CA ASP A 459 -37.29 -16.63 17.88
C ASP A 459 -37.78 -15.18 18.12
N ILE A 460 -36.88 -14.18 18.08
CA ILE A 460 -37.29 -12.78 18.26
C ILE A 460 -37.97 -12.31 16.96
N PRO A 461 -39.20 -11.76 17.02
CA PRO A 461 -39.87 -11.15 15.87
C PRO A 461 -39.08 -9.93 15.37
N THR A 462 -38.98 -9.78 14.05
CA THR A 462 -38.44 -8.59 13.41
C THR A 462 -39.20 -7.34 13.86
N THR A 463 -38.58 -6.50 14.69
CA THR A 463 -39.03 -5.12 14.90
C THR A 463 -38.50 -4.28 13.75
N GLY A 464 -39.41 -3.77 12.92
CA GLY A 464 -39.04 -2.90 11.81
C GLY A 464 -38.48 -1.56 12.30
N SER A 465 -37.34 -1.14 11.76
CA SER A 465 -37.09 0.23 11.28
C SER A 465 -35.63 0.40 10.83
N THR A 466 -35.42 0.29 9.53
CA THR A 466 -34.65 1.25 8.73
C THR A 466 -35.27 1.23 7.35
N THR A 467 -35.62 2.41 6.85
CA THR A 467 -36.31 2.69 5.59
C THR A 467 -35.88 1.73 4.47
N PRO A 468 -36.80 1.04 3.77
CA PRO A 468 -36.44 0.26 2.59
C PRO A 468 -35.96 1.22 1.50
N GLY A 469 -34.67 1.16 1.16
CA GLY A 469 -34.28 1.45 -0.22
C GLY A 469 -35.07 0.48 -1.08
N GLY A 470 -35.96 1.00 -1.93
CA GLY A 470 -36.78 0.18 -2.80
C GLY A 470 -35.90 -0.78 -3.62
N ILE A 471 -36.46 -1.92 -4.01
CA ILE A 471 -35.86 -2.79 -5.02
C ILE A 471 -35.70 -1.94 -6.29
N THR A 472 -34.52 -1.36 -6.48
CA THR A 472 -34.28 -0.48 -7.61
C THR A 472 -34.04 -1.38 -8.81
N ARG A 473 -35.04 -1.42 -9.70
CA ARG A 473 -34.93 -2.03 -11.01
C ARG A 473 -33.84 -1.27 -11.76
N GLY A 474 -32.64 -1.84 -11.84
CA GLY A 474 -31.51 -1.25 -12.54
C GLY A 474 -31.80 -1.19 -14.05
N THR A 475 -32.39 -0.10 -14.52
CA THR A 475 -32.26 0.28 -15.93
C THR A 475 -30.84 0.74 -16.15
N THR A 476 -30.16 0.10 -17.09
CA THR A 476 -28.79 0.37 -17.52
C THR A 476 -28.63 1.86 -17.88
N GLN A 477 -28.02 2.65 -17.00
CA GLN A 477 -27.27 3.83 -17.42
C GLN A 477 -25.81 3.41 -17.48
N ARG A 478 -25.23 3.47 -18.68
CA ARG A 478 -23.79 3.37 -18.91
C ARG A 478 -23.10 4.42 -18.03
N TYR A 479 -22.52 3.98 -16.92
CA TYR A 479 -21.39 4.68 -16.33
C TYR A 479 -20.13 4.09 -16.95
N GLU A 480 -19.44 4.88 -17.75
CA GLU A 480 -18.09 4.57 -18.22
C GLU A 480 -17.13 4.70 -17.03
N THR A 481 -16.92 3.63 -16.27
CA THR A 481 -15.81 3.52 -15.32
C THR A 481 -14.63 2.85 -16.00
N SER A 482 -13.71 3.66 -16.53
CA SER A 482 -12.44 3.19 -17.08
C SER A 482 -11.47 2.86 -15.94
N THR A 483 -11.53 1.65 -15.40
CA THR A 483 -10.34 1.03 -14.78
C THR A 483 -9.79 0.03 -15.77
N LYS A 484 -8.90 0.49 -16.65
CA LYS A 484 -8.04 -0.38 -17.45
C LYS A 484 -6.98 -0.95 -16.52
N SER A 485 -7.19 -2.19 -16.06
CA SER A 485 -6.09 -3.05 -15.63
C SER A 485 -5.24 -3.35 -16.88
N GLY A 486 -4.02 -2.81 -16.93
CA GLY A 486 -3.07 -3.09 -18.00
C GLY A 486 -2.59 -4.54 -17.91
N THR A 487 -3.30 -5.46 -18.54
CA THR A 487 -2.86 -6.84 -18.70
C THR A 487 -1.96 -6.91 -19.93
N THR A 488 -0.63 -6.87 -19.75
CA THR A 488 0.32 -7.21 -20.81
C THR A 488 0.28 -8.71 -21.08
N GLN A 489 -0.33 -9.12 -22.19
CA GLN A 489 -0.14 -10.46 -22.74
C GLN A 489 1.29 -10.55 -23.31
N PHE A 490 2.15 -11.35 -22.67
CA PHE A 490 3.41 -11.78 -23.27
C PHE A 490 3.13 -12.90 -24.28
N THR A 491 3.24 -12.59 -25.57
CA THR A 491 3.36 -13.59 -26.63
C THR A 491 4.79 -14.14 -26.61
N PHE A 492 4.95 -15.40 -26.19
CA PHE A 492 6.19 -16.15 -26.38
C PHE A 492 6.45 -16.32 -27.88
N VAL A 493 7.45 -15.60 -28.42
CA VAL A 493 8.06 -15.93 -29.71
C VAL A 493 9.31 -16.75 -29.41
N SER A 494 9.23 -18.05 -29.66
CA SER A 494 10.38 -18.96 -29.60
C SER A 494 11.38 -18.57 -30.70
N VAL A 495 12.51 -17.98 -30.30
CA VAL A 495 13.66 -17.78 -31.19
C VAL A 495 14.54 -19.03 -31.12
N LEU A 496 14.56 -19.76 -32.22
CA LEU A 496 15.41 -20.90 -32.47
C LEU A 496 16.87 -20.41 -32.61
N LEU A 497 17.76 -20.74 -31.68
CA LEU A 497 19.19 -20.49 -31.80
C LEU A 497 19.78 -21.44 -32.87
N ILE A 498 20.23 -20.88 -33.99
CA ILE A 498 21.11 -21.56 -34.93
C ILE A 498 22.55 -21.24 -34.53
N ILE A 499 23.26 -22.24 -34.01
CA ILE A 499 24.70 -22.22 -33.81
C ILE A 499 25.36 -22.51 -35.16
N ILE A 500 26.08 -21.54 -35.72
CA ILE A 500 27.04 -21.78 -36.81
C ILE A 500 28.44 -21.64 -36.21
N SER A 501 29.21 -22.72 -36.30
CA SER A 501 30.65 -22.72 -36.04
C SER A 501 31.43 -22.30 -37.28
N SER A 502 32.51 -21.53 -37.07
CA SER A 502 33.68 -21.40 -37.96
C SER A 502 34.77 -20.78 -37.06
N VAL A 503 35.77 -21.50 -36.56
CA VAL A 503 37.00 -21.94 -37.24
C VAL A 503 37.62 -20.83 -38.11
N LEU A 504 38.38 -19.94 -37.48
CA LEU A 504 39.81 -19.69 -37.74
C LEU A 504 40.41 -18.85 -36.61
#